data_AF-A0A2D4YGX7-F1
#
_entry.id   AF-A0A2D4YGX7-F1
#
_cell.length_a   1.000
_cell.length_b   1.000
_cell.length_c   1.000
_cell.angle_alpha   90.00
_cell.angle_beta   90.00
_cell.angle_gamma   90.00
#
_symmetry.space_group_name_H-M   'P 1'
#
loop_
_entity.id
_entity.type
_entity.pdbx_description
1 polymer ?
#
loop_
_entity_poly.entity_id
_entity_poly.type
_entity_poly.pdbx_seq_one_letter_code
_entity_poly.pdbx_strand_id
1 'polypeptide(L)'
;MELVLNQELESVPEPIEVSHYTTNGLLNSSYKSIVKYNFSSATAKSVFGIRQRVKASQFSNVDHIAAILKLSVFVIALIAIF
;
A
#
# COMPACT_ATOMS: atom_id res chain seq x y z
N MET A 1 29.32 -46.90 -33.18
CA MET A 1 28.47 -46.68 -31.99
C MET A 1 27.35 -45.77 -32.42
N GLU A 2 26.35 -46.36 -33.06
CA GLU A 2 25.11 -45.72 -33.46
C GLU A 2 24.24 -45.47 -32.21
N LEU A 3 23.97 -44.20 -31.91
CA LEU A 3 23.00 -43.82 -30.89
C LEU A 3 21.59 -43.97 -31.49
N VAL A 4 20.99 -45.14 -31.25
CA VAL A 4 19.58 -45.40 -31.55
C VAL A 4 18.73 -44.59 -30.57
N LEU A 5 18.20 -43.46 -31.05
CA LEU A 5 17.31 -42.58 -30.30
C LEU A 5 15.86 -43.04 -30.52
N ASN A 6 15.48 -44.14 -29.87
CA ASN A 6 14.08 -44.54 -29.76
C ASN A 6 13.46 -43.78 -28.58
N GLN A 7 13.19 -42.49 -28.79
CA GLN A 7 12.35 -41.74 -27.87
C GLN A 7 11.13 -41.29 -28.64
N GLU A 8 10.06 -42.05 -28.47
CA GLU A 8 8.70 -41.69 -28.86
C GLU A 8 8.47 -40.24 -28.43
N LEU A 9 8.39 -39.34 -29.40
CA LEU A 9 8.18 -37.92 -29.17
C LEU A 9 6.78 -37.79 -28.58
N GLU A 10 6.70 -37.82 -27.25
CA GLU A 10 5.49 -37.54 -26.50
C GLU A 10 5.00 -36.17 -26.98
N SER A 11 3.85 -36.15 -27.66
CA SER A 11 3.35 -34.97 -28.34
C SER A 11 3.22 -33.83 -27.33
N VAL A 12 3.85 -32.70 -27.64
CA VAL A 12 3.68 -31.44 -26.89
C VAL A 12 2.17 -31.20 -26.74
N PRO A 13 1.64 -31.06 -25.51
CA PRO A 13 0.24 -30.73 -25.31
C PRO A 13 -0.08 -29.45 -26.08
N GLU A 14 -1.18 -29.45 -26.84
CA GLU A 14 -1.65 -28.22 -27.52
C GLU A 14 -1.68 -27.07 -26.49
N PRO A 15 -1.20 -25.88 -26.87
CA PRO A 15 -1.18 -24.75 -25.97
C PRO A 15 -2.60 -24.52 -25.46
N ILE A 16 -2.78 -24.74 -24.15
CA ILE A 16 -4.03 -24.42 -23.47
C ILE A 16 -4.29 -22.95 -23.78
N GLU A 17 -5.41 -22.65 -24.45
CA GLU A 17 -5.88 -21.29 -24.67
C GLU A 17 -6.12 -20.66 -23.29
N VAL A 18 -5.06 -20.07 -22.73
CA VAL A 18 -5.14 -19.28 -21.52
C VAL A 18 -5.90 -18.03 -21.94
N SER A 19 -7.16 -17.92 -21.53
CA SER A 19 -7.97 -16.75 -21.86
C SER A 19 -7.25 -15.50 -21.35
N HIS A 20 -6.60 -14.79 -22.27
CA HIS A 20 -5.72 -13.67 -21.95
C HIS A 20 -6.47 -12.45 -21.38
N TYR A 21 -7.79 -12.56 -21.25
CA TYR A 21 -8.68 -11.46 -20.91
C TYR A 21 -9.77 -11.95 -19.96
N THR A 22 -9.40 -12.20 -18.69
CA THR A 22 -10.31 -11.77 -17.64
C THR A 22 -10.37 -10.24 -17.73
N THR A 23 -11.44 -9.73 -18.32
CA THR A 23 -11.74 -8.29 -18.42
C THR A 23 -11.77 -7.59 -17.06
N ASN A 24 -11.82 -8.37 -15.97
CA ASN A 24 -11.53 -7.91 -14.62
C ASN A 24 -10.02 -7.76 -14.47
N GLY A 25 -9.46 -6.65 -14.92
CA GLY A 25 -8.05 -6.33 -14.70
C GLY A 25 -7.64 -6.52 -13.23
N LEU A 26 -6.36 -6.80 -13.01
CA LEU A 26 -5.78 -7.07 -11.67
C LEU A 26 -6.13 -5.99 -10.63
N LEU A 27 -6.30 -4.75 -11.10
CA LEU A 27 -6.63 -3.58 -10.29
C LEU A 27 -8.12 -3.22 -10.37
N ASN A 28 -9.00 -4.18 -10.11
CA ASN A 28 -10.44 -3.93 -10.06
C ASN A 28 -10.88 -3.35 -8.69
N SER A 29 -12.17 -2.98 -8.59
CA SER A 29 -12.76 -2.41 -7.37
C SER A 29 -12.66 -3.33 -6.15
N SER A 30 -12.76 -4.65 -6.33
CA SER A 30 -12.58 -5.65 -5.28
C SER A 30 -11.12 -5.70 -4.81
N TYR A 31 -10.16 -5.62 -5.72
CA TYR A 31 -8.75 -5.50 -5.33
C TYR A 31 -8.50 -4.24 -4.50
N LYS A 32 -9.06 -3.10 -4.93
CA LYS A 32 -8.97 -1.83 -4.20
C LYS A 32 -9.53 -1.91 -2.77
N SER A 33 -10.68 -2.57 -2.57
CA SER A 33 -11.28 -2.70 -1.25
C SER A 33 -10.43 -3.57 -0.31
N ILE A 34 -9.90 -4.68 -0.82
CA ILE A 34 -9.00 -5.58 -0.08
C ILE A 34 -7.73 -4.85 0.34
N VAL A 35 -7.07 -4.15 -0.59
CA VAL A 35 -5.84 -3.40 -0.28
C VAL A 35 -6.10 -2.32 0.77
N LYS A 36 -7.22 -1.59 0.66
CA LYS A 36 -7.59 -0.56 1.64
C LYS A 36 -7.86 -1.16 3.02
N TYR A 37 -8.57 -2.29 3.07
CA TYR A 37 -8.81 -3.01 4.32
C TYR A 37 -7.49 -3.43 4.96
N ASN A 38 -6.61 -4.12 4.23
CA ASN A 38 -5.29 -4.55 4.70
C ASN A 38 -4.41 -3.37 5.13
N PHE A 39 -4.47 -2.26 4.41
CA PHE A 39 -3.75 -1.04 4.78
C PHE A 39 -4.24 -0.47 6.10
N SER A 40 -5.56 -0.45 6.35
CA SER A 40 -6.13 0.03 7.62
C SER A 40 -5.93 -0.94 8.79
N SER A 41 -5.93 -2.25 8.52
CA SER A 41 -5.79 -3.32 9.50
C SER A 41 -4.35 -3.84 9.62
N ALA A 42 -3.39 -3.11 9.04
CA ALA A 42 -1.98 -3.48 9.06
C ALA A 42 -1.49 -3.71 10.50
N THR A 43 -1.11 -4.95 10.79
CA THR A 43 -0.72 -5.36 12.15
C THR A 43 0.60 -4.71 12.56
N ALA A 44 0.69 -4.24 13.80
CA ALA A 44 1.88 -3.61 14.38
C ALA A 44 3.12 -4.53 14.47
N LYS A 45 2.97 -5.83 14.18
CA LYS A 45 4.04 -6.84 14.17
C LYS A 45 4.76 -6.96 12.81
N SER A 46 4.22 -6.35 11.74
CA SER A 46 4.84 -6.35 10.42
C SER A 46 5.72 -5.11 10.22
N VAL A 47 6.85 -5.26 9.52
CA VAL A 47 7.73 -4.15 9.13
C VAL A 47 6.96 -3.05 8.39
N PHE A 48 6.03 -3.44 7.51
CA PHE A 48 5.17 -2.51 6.80
C PHE A 48 4.27 -1.72 7.77
N GLY A 49 3.61 -2.42 8.70
CA GLY A 49 2.72 -1.83 9.69
C GLY A 49 3.45 -0.86 10.63
N ILE A 50 4.66 -1.21 11.06
CA ILE A 50 5.52 -0.34 11.88
C ILE A 50 5.87 0.94 11.11
N ARG A 51 6.36 0.81 9.88
CA ARG A 51 6.73 1.97 9.03
C ARG A 51 5.51 2.86 8.76
N GLN A 52 4.37 2.27 8.47
CA GLN A 52 3.12 2.98 8.21
C GLN A 52 2.66 3.77 9.45
N ARG A 53 2.73 3.17 10.65
CA ARG A 53 2.36 3.85 11.90
C ARG A 53 3.23 5.06 12.20
N VAL A 54 4.54 4.93 12.05
CA VAL A 54 5.47 6.05 12.23
C VAL A 54 5.14 7.18 11.27
N LYS A 55 4.91 6.85 9.99
CA LYS A 55 4.52 7.84 8.98
C LYS A 55 3.18 8.49 9.32
N ALA A 56 2.15 7.71 9.67
CA ALA A 56 0.84 8.22 10.04
C ALA A 56 0.90 9.15 11.26
N SER A 57 1.70 8.81 12.27
CA SER A 57 1.93 9.64 13.47
C SER A 57 2.54 11.00 13.11
N GLN A 58 3.50 11.05 12.20
CA GLN A 58 4.09 12.32 11.75
C GLN A 58 3.07 13.23 11.06
N PHE A 59 2.10 12.67 10.34
CA PHE A 59 1.05 13.45 9.67
C PHE A 59 -0.17 13.72 10.56
N SER A 60 -0.39 12.94 11.63
CA SER A 60 -1.49 13.19 12.57
C SER A 60 -1.14 14.21 13.64
N ASN A 61 0.15 14.34 13.98
CA ASN A 61 0.61 15.39 14.88
C ASN A 61 0.66 16.71 14.12
N VAL A 62 -0.51 17.33 13.96
CA VAL A 62 -0.58 18.77 13.75
C VAL A 62 0.00 19.41 15.00
N ASP A 63 0.94 20.34 14.86
CA ASP A 63 1.57 21.07 15.97
C ASP A 63 0.55 22.02 16.63
N HIS A 64 -0.43 21.45 17.33
CA HIS A 64 -1.44 22.17 18.09
C HIS A 64 -0.78 23.08 19.13
N ILE A 65 0.35 22.64 19.69
CA ILE A 65 1.17 23.44 20.61
C ILE A 65 1.71 24.69 19.93
N ALA A 66 2.23 24.59 18.69
CA ALA A 66 2.73 25.76 17.97
C ALA A 66 1.61 26.74 17.60
N ALA A 67 0.43 26.22 17.26
CA ALA A 67 -0.75 27.06 17.00
C ALA A 67 -1.23 27.80 18.26
N ILE A 68 -1.33 27.09 19.39
CA ILE A 68 -1.73 27.68 20.68
C ILE A 68 -0.71 28.72 21.15
N LEU A 69 0.59 28.45 21.01
CA LEU A 69 1.64 29.38 21.40
C LEU A 69 1.57 30.67 20.58
N LYS A 70 1.43 30.57 19.25
CA LYS A 70 1.26 31.74 18.37
C LYS A 70 0.03 32.56 18.72
N LEU A 71 -1.10 31.90 18.99
CA LEU A 71 -2.35 32.56 19.38
C LEU A 71 -2.20 33.28 20.72
N SER A 72 -1.57 32.64 21.71
CA SER A 72 -1.33 33.23 23.03
C SER A 72 -0.47 34.49 22.94
N VAL A 73 0.65 34.42 22.20
CA VAL A 73 1.52 35.60 21.98
C VAL A 73 0.76 36.74 21.31
N PHE A 74 -0.09 36.44 20.32
CA PHE A 74 -0.91 37.44 19.64
C PHE A 74 -1.90 38.13 20.60
N VAL A 75 -2.58 37.36 21.45
CA VAL A 75 -3.52 37.91 22.45
C VAL A 75 -2.80 38.80 23.46
N ILE A 76 -1.62 38.38 23.95
CA ILE A 76 -0.80 39.19 24.86
C ILE A 76 -0.40 40.51 24.21
N ALA A 77 0.01 40.48 22.92
CA ALA A 77 0.36 41.70 22.18
C ALA A 77 -0.83 42.65 22.03
N LEU A 78 -2.05 42.14 21.79
CA LEU A 78 -3.25 42.97 21.75
C LEU A 78 -3.54 43.63 23.10
N ILE A 79 -3.45 42.89 24.20
CA ILE A 79 -3.63 43.44 25.56
C ILE A 79 -2.57 44.48 25.91
N ALA A 80 -1.35 44.36 25.37
CA ALA A 80 -0.30 45.33 25.61
C ALA A 80 -0.47 46.64 24.81
N ILE A 81 -1.15 46.58 23.67
CA ILE A 81 -1.35 47.72 22.76
C ILE A 81 -2.62 48.51 23.10
N PHE A 82 -3.68 47.83 23.55
CA PHE A 82 -4.98 48.42 23.90
C PHE A 82 -5.14 48.58 25.42
#